data_AF-A0A0V0H4B1-F1
#
_entry.id   AF-A0A0V0H4B1-F1
#
_cell.length_a   1.000
_cell.length_b   1.000
_cell.length_c   1.000
_cell.angle_alpha   90.00
_cell.angle_beta   90.00
_cell.angle_gamma   90.00
#
_symmetry.space_group_name_H-M   'P 1'
#
loop_
_entity.id
_entity.type
_entity.pdbx_description
1 polymer ?
#
loop_
_entity_poly.entity_id
_entity_poly.type
_entity_poly.pdbx_seq_one_letter_code
_entity_poly.pdbx_strand_id
1 'polypeptide(L)'
;MPGRMGGVQRTVKNVWVYKIDPARNLMWVKGQVPGAEGNFVFIKDSVYKKPDILTLPFPTYFAQEDEDVADLEPLMADLGDTDPFMAAD
;
A
#
# COMPACT_ATOMS: atom_id res chain seq x y z
N MET A 1 -14.38 32.01 -9.79
CA MET A 1 -14.72 31.78 -11.21
C MET A 1 -14.86 30.27 -11.43
N PRO A 2 -15.78 29.81 -12.30
CA PRO A 2 -15.84 28.39 -12.67
C PRO A 2 -14.56 27.96 -13.39
N GLY A 3 -14.14 26.70 -13.20
CA GLY A 3 -12.92 26.12 -13.76
C GLY A 3 -12.90 24.60 -13.68
N ARG A 4 -11.90 23.96 -14.30
CA ARG A 4 -11.75 22.50 -14.31
C ARG A 4 -11.34 21.98 -12.92
N MET A 5 -12.10 21.04 -12.36
CA MET A 5 -11.87 20.49 -11.01
C MET A 5 -10.99 19.22 -10.98
N GLY A 6 -10.62 18.65 -12.13
CA GLY A 6 -9.92 17.36 -12.23
C GLY A 6 -8.66 17.38 -13.09
N GLY A 7 -8.02 16.21 -13.22
CA GLY A 7 -6.74 16.06 -13.94
C GLY A 7 -5.55 16.60 -13.17
N VAL A 8 -5.66 16.68 -11.84
CA VAL A 8 -4.60 17.13 -10.94
C VAL A 8 -4.02 15.92 -10.22
N GLN A 9 -2.69 15.82 -10.16
CA GLN A 9 -2.02 14.78 -9.38
C GLN A 9 -2.27 15.03 -7.88
N ARG A 10 -2.81 14.02 -7.19
CA ARG A 10 -3.08 14.05 -5.76
C ARG A 10 -2.38 12.89 -5.07
N THR A 11 -2.06 13.06 -3.80
CA THR A 11 -1.45 12.01 -2.96
C THR A 11 -2.30 11.84 -1.71
N VAL A 12 -2.74 10.61 -1.47
CA VAL A 12 -3.39 10.22 -0.22
C VAL A 12 -2.30 9.70 0.70
N LYS A 13 -2.26 10.19 1.94
CA LYS A 13 -1.19 9.89 2.91
C LYS A 13 -1.71 8.92 3.97
N ASN A 14 -0.79 8.18 4.60
CA ASN A 14 -1.08 7.25 5.70
C ASN A 14 -2.12 6.17 5.32
N VAL A 15 -2.01 5.65 4.11
CA VAL A 15 -2.85 4.55 3.67
C VAL A 15 -2.23 3.24 4.12
N TRP A 16 -3.06 2.33 4.63
CA TRP A 16 -2.60 1.08 5.22
C TRP A 16 -2.62 -0.03 4.17
N VAL A 17 -1.60 -0.90 4.18
CA VAL A 17 -1.61 -2.12 3.37
C VAL A 17 -2.42 -3.16 4.13
N TYR A 18 -3.40 -3.77 3.47
CA TYR A 18 -4.26 -4.80 4.06
C TYR A 18 -3.76 -6.21 3.75
N LYS A 19 -3.41 -6.45 2.49
CA LYS A 19 -3.03 -7.76 1.99
C LYS A 19 -2.05 -7.61 0.83
N ILE A 20 -1.11 -8.53 0.69
CA ILE A 20 -0.21 -8.65 -0.46
C ILE A 20 -0.33 -10.07 -1.00
N ASP A 21 -0.51 -10.22 -2.30
CA ASP A 21 -0.50 -11.49 -3.01
C ASP A 21 0.66 -11.46 -4.01
N PRO A 22 1.83 -12.00 -3.64
CA PRO A 22 3.02 -11.98 -4.48
C PRO A 22 2.87 -12.85 -5.74
N ALA A 23 2.16 -13.97 -5.66
CA ALA A 23 1.92 -14.85 -6.81
C ALA A 23 1.17 -14.14 -7.95
N ARG A 24 0.26 -13.23 -7.61
CA ARG A 24 -0.51 -12.44 -8.59
C ARG A 24 -0.01 -11.01 -8.79
N ASN A 25 1.04 -10.60 -8.08
CA ASN A 25 1.51 -9.21 -8.01
C ASN A 25 0.40 -8.21 -7.64
N LEU A 26 -0.45 -8.57 -6.66
CA LEU A 26 -1.56 -7.73 -6.20
C LEU A 26 -1.32 -7.20 -4.78
N MET A 27 -1.77 -5.98 -4.54
CA MET A 27 -1.74 -5.33 -3.22
C MET A 27 -3.10 -4.73 -2.93
N TRP A 28 -3.62 -4.99 -1.73
CA TRP A 28 -4.82 -4.37 -1.21
C TRP A 28 -4.44 -3.27 -0.24
N VAL A 29 -5.12 -2.15 -0.39
CA VAL A 29 -4.89 -0.96 0.41
C VAL A 29 -6.20 -0.59 1.08
N LYS A 30 -6.14 -0.33 2.39
CA LYS A 30 -7.27 0.15 3.18
C LYS A 30 -7.30 1.67 3.08
N GLY A 31 -8.14 2.20 2.20
CA GLY A 31 -8.36 3.64 2.03
C GLY A 31 -8.68 4.00 0.57
N GLN A 32 -8.56 5.29 0.27
CA GLN A 32 -8.89 5.85 -1.04
C GLN A 32 -7.66 5.90 -1.97
N VAL A 33 -7.88 5.59 -3.25
CA VAL A 33 -6.88 5.70 -4.32
C VAL A 33 -7.33 6.77 -5.31
N PRO A 34 -6.49 7.76 -5.66
CA PRO A 34 -6.87 8.82 -6.57
C PRO A 34 -6.88 8.35 -8.03
N GLY A 35 -7.98 8.58 -8.73
CA GLY A 35 -8.12 8.23 -10.15
C GLY A 35 -9.17 7.14 -10.39
N ALA A 36 -9.44 6.87 -11.66
CA ALA A 36 -10.30 5.75 -12.06
C ALA A 36 -9.50 4.43 -12.14
N GLU A 37 -10.21 3.31 -12.21
CA GLU A 37 -9.63 1.99 -12.44
C GLU A 37 -8.79 1.96 -13.73
N GLY A 38 -7.67 1.23 -13.71
CA GLY A 38 -6.74 1.10 -14.84
C GLY A 38 -5.70 2.23 -14.97
N ASN A 39 -5.80 3.28 -14.15
CA ASN A 39 -4.77 4.33 -14.11
C ASN A 39 -3.56 3.92 -13.26
N PHE A 40 -2.41 4.51 -13.58
CA PHE A 40 -1.18 4.32 -12.82
C PHE A 40 -1.20 5.13 -11.50
N VAL A 41 -0.64 4.52 -10.46
CA VAL A 41 -0.42 5.13 -9.16
C VAL A 41 1.03 4.97 -8.73
N PHE A 42 1.56 5.98 -8.03
CA PHE A 42 2.89 5.93 -7.44
C PHE A 42 2.75 5.64 -5.94
N ILE A 43 3.37 4.56 -5.49
CA ILE A 43 3.39 4.13 -4.10
C ILE A 43 4.80 4.37 -3.55
N LYS A 44 4.88 4.87 -2.32
CA LYS A 44 6.13 5.06 -1.57
C LYS A 44 5.85 4.92 -0.09
N ASP A 45 6.90 4.67 0.69
CA ASP A 45 6.79 4.60 2.14
C ASP A 45 6.26 5.90 2.76
N SER A 46 5.53 5.74 3.86
CA SER A 46 4.91 6.87 4.55
C SER A 46 5.97 7.77 5.20
N VAL A 47 5.72 9.08 5.18
CA VAL A 47 6.61 10.08 5.81
C VAL A 47 6.18 10.41 7.24
N TYR A 48 4.88 10.35 7.55
CA TYR A 48 4.34 10.80 8.85
C TYR A 48 4.25 9.68 9.88
N LYS A 49 3.85 8.48 9.44
CA LYS A 49 3.84 7.26 10.26
C LYS A 49 4.86 6.29 9.67
N LYS A 50 6.14 6.59 9.89
CA LYS A 50 7.23 5.80 9.32
C LYS A 50 7.25 4.41 9.94
N PRO A 51 7.34 3.35 9.13
CA PRO A 51 7.68 2.03 9.65
C PRO A 51 9.11 2.03 10.22
N ASP A 52 9.39 1.08 11.10
CA ASP A 52 10.72 0.95 11.70
C ASP A 52 11.74 0.49 10.64
N ILE A 53 12.65 1.39 10.28
CA ILE A 53 13.59 1.22 9.16
C ILE A 53 14.53 0.03 9.41
N LEU A 54 14.83 -0.29 10.67
CA LEU A 54 15.73 -1.40 11.02
C LEU A 54 15.12 -2.77 10.72
N THR A 55 13.79 -2.87 10.75
CA THR A 55 13.07 -4.13 10.51
C THR A 55 12.80 -4.41 9.03
N LEU A 56 12.87 -3.39 8.18
CA LEU A 56 12.53 -3.48 6.77
C LEU A 56 13.72 -4.00 5.94
N PRO A 57 13.48 -4.83 4.92
CA PRO A 57 14.53 -5.28 4.01
C PRO A 57 14.98 -4.12 3.11
N PHE A 58 16.27 -3.76 3.19
CA PHE A 58 16.92 -2.77 2.33
C PHE A 58 17.89 -3.45 1.35
N PRO A 59 17.97 -3.04 0.06
CA PRO A 59 17.18 -2.00 -0.61
C PRO A 59 15.78 -2.44 -1.03
N THR A 60 15.54 -3.74 -1.10
CA THR A 60 14.25 -4.38 -1.41
C THR A 60 14.26 -5.80 -0.85
N TYR A 61 13.10 -6.45 -0.82
CA TYR A 61 13.02 -7.90 -0.61
C TYR A 61 13.66 -8.66 -1.78
N PHE A 62 14.48 -9.67 -1.45
CA PHE A 62 15.04 -10.62 -2.40
C PHE A 62 14.44 -12.00 -2.11
N ALA A 63 13.89 -12.65 -3.14
CA ALA A 63 13.44 -14.03 -3.03
C ALA A 63 14.64 -14.95 -2.78
N GLN A 64 14.48 -15.94 -1.91
CA GLN A 64 15.48 -17.00 -1.76
C GLN A 64 15.43 -17.92 -2.98
N GLU A 65 16.57 -18.55 -3.32
CA GLU A 65 16.68 -19.38 -4.54
C GLU A 65 15.68 -20.55 -4.59
N ASP A 66 15.26 -21.03 -3.42
CA ASP A 66 14.30 -22.14 -3.27
C ASP A 66 12.82 -21.69 -3.16
N GLU A 67 12.56 -20.38 -3.20
CA GLU A 67 11.22 -19.81 -3.00
C GLU A 67 10.58 -19.44 -4.35
N ASP A 68 9.74 -20.35 -4.88
CA ASP A 68 8.99 -20.08 -6.10
C ASP A 68 7.84 -19.10 -5.82
N VAL A 69 7.92 -17.91 -6.42
CA VAL A 69 6.95 -16.80 -6.22
C VAL A 69 5.51 -17.22 -6.55
N ALA A 70 5.32 -18.21 -7.42
CA ALA A 70 4.01 -18.72 -7.82
C ALA A 70 3.27 -19.46 -6.68
N ASP A 71 4.02 -20.02 -5.73
CA ASP A 71 3.48 -20.83 -4.63
C ASP A 71 3.33 -20.04 -3.33
N LEU A 72 3.75 -18.78 -3.33
CA LEU A 72 3.66 -17.92 -2.15
C LEU A 72 2.21 -17.62 -1.78
N GLU A 73 1.88 -17.91 -0.53
CA GLU A 73 0.57 -17.59 0.04
C GLU A 73 0.39 -16.08 0.21
N PRO A 74 -0.86 -15.59 0.12
CA PRO A 74 -1.13 -14.19 0.36
C PRO A 74 -0.87 -13.79 1.83
N LEU A 75 -0.06 -12.75 2.01
CA LEU A 75 0.27 -12.18 3.30
C LEU A 75 -0.83 -11.20 3.72
N MET A 76 -1.46 -11.44 4.88
CA MET A 76 -2.33 -10.45 5.53
C MET A 76 -1.53 -9.61 6.52
N ALA A 77 -1.75 -8.30 6.50
CA ALA A 77 -1.18 -7.43 7.51
C ALA A 77 -1.94 -7.57 8.84
N ASP A 78 -1.22 -7.42 9.94
CA ASP A 78 -1.83 -7.37 11.28
C ASP A 78 -2.37 -5.96 11.53
N LEU A 79 -3.65 -5.73 11.19
CA LEU A 79 -4.31 -4.42 11.33
C LEU A 79 -5.08 -4.26 12.66
N GLY A 80 -4.82 -5.10 13.67
CA GLY A 80 -5.55 -5.08 14.93
C GLY A 80 -7.08 -5.12 14.77
N ASP A 81 -7.81 -4.91 15.87
CA ASP A 81 -9.29 -5.02 15.87
C ASP A 81 -9.99 -3.72 15.46
N THR A 82 -9.31 -2.56 15.55
CA THR A 82 -9.93 -1.24 15.34
C THR A 82 -9.47 -0.63 14.02
N ASP A 83 -10.42 -0.12 13.23
CA ASP A 83 -10.08 0.59 12.00
C ASP A 83 -9.25 1.85 12.29
N PRO A 84 -8.03 1.97 11.72
CA PRO A 84 -7.18 3.14 11.92
C PRO A 84 -7.80 4.46 11.43
N PHE A 85 -8.87 4.43 10.62
CA PHE A 85 -9.62 5.63 10.22
C PHE A 85 -10.81 5.96 11.12
N MET A 86 -11.26 5.04 11.98
CA MET A 86 -12.39 5.25 12.89
C MET A 86 -11.96 5.79 14.26
N ALA A 87 -10.69 5.62 14.63
CA ALA A 87 -10.16 6.00 15.95
C ALA A 87 -9.74 7.49 16.08
N ALA A 88 -10.12 8.35 15.12
CA ALA A 88 -9.59 9.72 15.01
C ALA A 88 -10.63 10.84 15.23
N ASP A 89 -11.77 10.54 15.87
CA ASP A 89 -12.67 11.55 16.48
C ASP A 89 -12.47 11.63 18.00
#